data_AF-A0A818SI87-F1
#
_entry.id   AF-A0A818SI87-F1
#
_cell.length_a   1.000
_cell.length_b   1.000
_cell.length_c   1.000
_cell.angle_alpha   90.00
_cell.angle_beta   90.00
_cell.angle_gamma   90.00
#
_symmetry.space_group_name_H-M   'P 1'
#
loop_
_entity.id
_entity.type
_entity.pdbx_description
1 polymer ?
#
loop_
_entity_poly.entity_id
_entity_poly.type
_entity_poly.pdbx_seq_one_letter_code
_entity_poly.pdbx_strand_id
1 'polypeptide(L)'
;MTIRNSKIRISFYSNACDGSKTIQINTWYLLTFAYDLFSTTQMIYIDGILDCINRTRAPLQITNLSYIPLTIGYTSPLAPYYFDGLIDQLSLVEWAKSTSEILNDATLVSWYSFDNNSTQDFGPNEINKISINTTFENNSLLLNKIKSYFQSSNFVLLGIDNRLYSFSIWINPFQTNGTIILYIFQNSSINTKWCLSFLRFNTQGPYILTYTWTHIVQTYSSINGVSLNINGSLFNTSSPCDYHGGNTPLTITLGSYIYNINETCSNFVFIQEN
;
A
#
# COMPACT_ATOMS: atom_id res chain seq x y z
N MET A 1 9.30 23.13 -6.56
CA MET A 1 8.12 22.64 -7.31
C MET A 1 7.03 23.69 -7.18
N THR A 2 6.25 23.94 -8.22
CA THR A 2 5.13 24.88 -8.23
C THR A 2 3.95 24.30 -9.01
N ILE A 3 2.76 24.84 -8.79
CA ILE A 3 1.57 24.55 -9.60
C ILE A 3 1.33 25.76 -10.50
N ARG A 4 1.28 25.55 -11.82
CA ARG A 4 1.00 26.62 -12.80
C ARG A 4 -0.04 26.13 -13.77
N ASN A 5 -1.13 26.89 -13.93
CA ASN A 5 -2.27 26.50 -14.79
C ASN A 5 -2.77 25.08 -14.48
N SER A 6 -2.88 24.76 -13.20
CA SER A 6 -3.28 23.43 -12.70
C SER A 6 -2.37 22.28 -13.13
N LYS A 7 -1.10 22.54 -13.45
CA LYS A 7 -0.11 21.51 -13.76
C LYS A 7 1.11 21.64 -12.87
N ILE A 8 1.73 20.51 -12.55
CA ILE A 8 2.96 20.49 -11.75
C ILE A 8 4.11 20.97 -12.60
N ARG A 9 4.90 21.90 -12.07
CA ARG A 9 6.14 22.36 -12.66
C ARG A 9 7.26 22.21 -11.66
N ILE A 10 8.40 21.78 -12.15
CA ILE A 10 9.65 21.83 -11.41
C ILE A 10 10.64 22.61 -12.23
N SER A 11 11.37 23.51 -11.57
CA SER A 11 12.38 24.32 -12.22
C SER A 11 13.59 24.49 -11.32
N PHE A 12 14.76 24.27 -11.91
CA PHE A 12 16.00 24.92 -11.51
C PHE A 12 16.18 26.20 -12.33
N TYR A 13 17.18 27.03 -11.97
CA TYR A 13 17.52 28.22 -12.73
C TYR A 13 17.64 27.87 -14.23
N SER A 14 16.84 28.55 -15.06
CA SER A 14 16.70 28.35 -16.52
C SER A 14 16.40 26.92 -17.02
N ASN A 15 15.93 26.01 -16.16
CA ASN A 15 15.74 24.60 -16.50
C ASN A 15 14.48 24.04 -15.84
N ALA A 16 13.43 23.74 -16.61
CA ALA A 16 12.16 23.26 -16.08
C ALA A 16 11.69 21.95 -16.71
N CYS A 17 11.04 21.10 -15.90
CA CYS A 17 10.15 20.02 -16.34
C CYS A 17 8.73 20.50 -16.05
N ASP A 18 7.90 20.57 -17.09
CA ASP A 18 6.49 20.91 -17.00
C ASP A 18 5.67 19.62 -17.17
N GLY A 19 4.92 19.27 -16.14
CA GLY A 19 3.98 18.16 -16.14
C GLY A 19 2.84 18.37 -17.14
N SER A 20 2.23 17.27 -17.57
CA SER A 20 1.15 17.27 -18.55
C SER A 20 -0.22 17.12 -17.89
N LYS A 21 -0.31 16.37 -16.80
CA LYS A 21 -1.53 16.07 -16.03
C LYS A 21 -2.06 17.32 -15.35
N THR A 22 -3.34 17.59 -15.59
CA THR A 22 -4.09 18.64 -14.89
C THR A 22 -4.55 18.12 -13.53
N ILE A 23 -4.08 18.73 -12.45
CA ILE A 23 -4.53 18.44 -11.08
C ILE A 23 -5.88 19.13 -10.81
N GLN A 24 -6.72 18.48 -10.02
CA GLN A 24 -8.01 18.98 -9.60
C GLN A 24 -7.93 19.56 -8.19
N ILE A 25 -8.77 20.55 -7.89
CA ILE A 25 -8.94 21.06 -6.53
C ILE A 25 -9.54 19.98 -5.62
N ASN A 26 -9.29 20.07 -4.31
CA ASN A 26 -9.83 19.14 -3.30
C ASN A 26 -9.53 17.66 -3.58
N THR A 27 -8.40 17.37 -4.24
CA THR A 27 -7.96 16.02 -4.55
C THR A 27 -6.54 15.81 -4.03
N TRP A 28 -6.32 14.74 -3.28
CA TRP A 28 -4.99 14.34 -2.84
C TRP A 28 -4.19 13.75 -3.99
N TYR A 29 -2.92 14.14 -4.09
CA TYR A 29 -1.97 13.61 -5.06
C TYR A 29 -0.66 13.29 -4.34
N LEU A 30 -0.04 12.16 -4.67
CA LEU A 30 1.38 11.98 -4.35
C LEU A 30 2.21 12.64 -5.46
N LEU A 31 3.01 13.64 -5.11
CA LEU A 31 3.90 14.32 -6.04
C LEU A 31 5.34 13.95 -5.74
N THR A 32 6.03 13.38 -6.72
CA THR A 32 7.45 13.06 -6.58
C THR A 32 8.28 13.80 -7.61
N PHE A 33 9.33 14.44 -7.12
CA PHE A 33 10.42 14.93 -7.95
C PHE A 33 11.61 14.01 -7.79
N ALA A 34 12.14 13.52 -8.90
CA ALA A 34 13.41 12.80 -8.91
C ALA A 34 14.38 13.50 -9.86
N TYR A 35 15.61 13.74 -9.38
CA TYR A 35 16.72 14.18 -10.21
C TYR A 35 17.86 13.17 -10.09
N ASP A 36 18.13 12.47 -11.18
CA ASP A 36 19.25 11.55 -11.27
C ASP A 36 20.48 12.31 -11.81
N LEU A 37 21.49 12.46 -10.96
CA LEU A 37 22.73 13.16 -11.30
C LEU A 37 23.59 12.39 -12.31
N PHE A 38 23.58 11.06 -12.29
CA PHE A 38 24.39 10.24 -13.18
C PHE A 38 23.89 10.33 -14.62
N SER A 39 22.57 10.22 -14.81
CA SER A 39 21.95 10.37 -16.12
C SER A 39 21.59 11.82 -16.48
N THR A 40 21.73 12.76 -15.53
CA THR A 40 21.31 14.17 -15.66
C THR A 40 19.83 14.30 -16.06
N THR A 41 18.98 13.50 -15.43
CA THR A 41 17.55 13.38 -15.79
C THR A 41 16.65 13.93 -14.69
N GLN A 42 15.73 14.82 -15.07
CA GLN A 42 14.65 15.30 -14.21
C GLN A 42 13.38 14.53 -14.52
N MET A 43 12.65 14.12 -13.47
CA MET A 43 11.39 13.41 -13.59
C MET A 43 10.36 13.97 -12.62
N ILE A 44 9.11 14.09 -13.10
CA ILE A 44 7.93 14.34 -12.27
C ILE A 44 7.08 13.10 -12.31
N TYR A 45 6.66 12.63 -11.15
CA TYR A 45 5.66 11.59 -11.00
C TYR A 45 4.44 12.14 -10.26
N ILE A 46 3.26 11.70 -10.67
CA ILE A 46 1.99 12.01 -10.01
C ILE A 46 1.27 10.68 -9.75
N ASP A 47 0.98 10.40 -8.48
CA ASP A 47 0.40 9.13 -8.02
C ASP A 47 1.22 7.92 -8.47
N GLY A 48 2.55 8.05 -8.44
CA GLY A 48 3.47 6.98 -8.83
C GLY A 48 3.73 6.87 -10.34
N ILE A 49 2.99 7.62 -11.17
CA ILE A 49 3.05 7.53 -12.64
C ILE A 49 3.89 8.68 -13.19
N LEU A 50 4.83 8.36 -14.09
CA LEU A 50 5.67 9.36 -14.75
C LEU A 50 4.82 10.33 -15.58
N ASP A 51 4.94 11.63 -15.31
CA ASP A 51 4.21 12.69 -16.02
C ASP A 51 5.14 13.60 -16.84
N CYS A 52 6.38 13.81 -16.38
CA CYS A 52 7.39 14.56 -17.15
C CYS A 52 8.75 13.87 -17.02
N ILE A 53 9.48 13.81 -18.14
CA ILE A 53 10.88 13.41 -18.16
C ILE A 53 11.67 14.37 -19.05
N ASN A 54 12.74 14.91 -18.50
CA ASN A 54 13.65 15.80 -19.20
C ASN A 54 15.08 15.29 -19.02
N ARG A 55 15.70 14.87 -20.12
CA ARG A 55 17.06 14.33 -20.16
C ARG A 55 18.08 15.45 -20.38
N THR A 56 19.36 15.16 -20.12
CA THR A 56 20.50 16.05 -20.39
C THR A 56 20.33 17.42 -19.74
N ARG A 57 19.87 17.43 -18.49
CA ARG A 57 19.58 18.64 -17.72
C ARG A 57 20.72 18.89 -16.74
N ALA A 58 21.32 20.08 -16.82
CA ALA A 58 22.36 20.48 -15.88
C ALA A 58 21.89 20.32 -14.42
N PRO A 59 22.79 19.92 -13.50
CA PRO A 59 22.46 19.83 -12.09
C PRO A 59 22.04 21.18 -11.53
N LEU A 60 21.40 21.16 -10.36
CA LEU A 60 21.09 22.37 -9.62
C LEU A 60 22.38 23.16 -9.40
N GLN A 61 22.47 24.34 -10.03
CA GLN A 61 23.59 25.25 -9.88
C GLN A 61 23.30 26.25 -8.76
N ILE A 62 23.76 25.95 -7.55
CA ILE A 62 23.69 26.89 -6.43
C ILE A 62 24.85 27.86 -6.58
N THR A 63 24.57 29.07 -7.06
CA THR A 63 25.58 30.11 -7.30
C THR A 63 25.87 30.99 -6.09
N ASN A 64 25.06 30.87 -5.03
CA ASN A 64 25.19 31.67 -3.81
C ASN A 64 25.22 30.74 -2.58
N LEU A 65 26.38 30.67 -1.91
CA LEU A 65 26.62 29.81 -0.74
C LEU A 65 26.07 30.38 0.58
N SER A 66 25.29 31.46 0.51
CA SER A 66 24.58 31.97 1.68
C SER A 66 23.53 30.96 2.16
N TYR A 67 23.27 30.94 3.46
CA TYR A 67 22.32 30.04 4.11
C TYR A 67 20.89 30.29 3.60
N ILE A 68 20.48 29.58 2.54
CA ILE A 68 19.13 29.67 1.96
C ILE A 68 18.29 28.55 2.57
N PRO A 69 17.26 28.85 3.39
CA PRO A 69 16.39 27.82 3.93
C PRO A 69 15.56 27.16 2.82
N LEU A 70 15.35 25.85 2.93
CA LEU A 70 14.32 25.18 2.15
C LEU A 70 12.94 25.71 2.59
N THR A 71 12.22 26.32 1.66
CA THR A 71 10.89 26.89 1.92
C THR A 71 9.82 26.04 1.24
N ILE A 72 8.72 25.80 1.95
CA ILE A 72 7.57 25.02 1.49
C ILE A 72 6.32 25.87 1.65
N GLY A 73 5.46 25.85 0.63
CA GLY A 73 4.21 26.61 0.61
C GLY A 73 4.38 28.12 0.36
N TYR A 74 5.60 28.60 0.09
CA TYR A 74 5.87 30.02 -0.12
C TYR A 74 7.07 30.23 -1.05
N THR A 75 7.03 31.25 -1.92
CA THR A 75 8.07 31.45 -2.96
C THR A 75 9.09 32.56 -2.68
N SER A 76 8.72 33.70 -2.09
CA SER A 76 9.65 34.81 -1.79
C SER A 76 8.93 35.99 -1.11
N PRO A 77 9.60 36.72 -0.19
CA PRO A 77 9.11 37.98 0.40
C PRO A 77 8.70 39.04 -0.62
N LEU A 78 9.28 39.02 -1.83
CA LEU A 78 9.09 40.05 -2.85
C LEU A 78 7.92 39.75 -3.81
N ALA A 79 7.37 38.52 -3.79
CA ALA A 79 6.23 38.11 -4.59
C ALA A 79 5.46 37.01 -3.83
N PRO A 80 4.43 37.36 -3.03
CA PRO A 80 3.83 36.45 -2.06
C PRO A 80 2.82 35.50 -2.71
N TYR A 81 3.29 34.61 -3.58
CA TYR A 81 2.51 33.43 -3.93
C TYR A 81 2.68 32.40 -2.82
N TYR A 82 1.57 31.99 -2.22
CA TYR A 82 1.52 30.97 -1.19
C TYR A 82 0.65 29.80 -1.64
N PHE A 83 0.95 28.62 -1.12
CA PHE A 83 0.12 27.45 -1.28
C PHE A 83 -1.05 27.52 -0.30
N ASP A 84 -2.26 27.46 -0.81
CA ASP A 84 -3.50 27.39 -0.03
C ASP A 84 -4.09 25.98 -0.16
N GLY A 85 -3.70 25.10 0.76
CA GLY A 85 -4.06 23.69 0.73
C GLY A 85 -3.38 22.89 1.83
N LEU A 86 -3.60 21.58 1.81
CA LEU A 86 -3.05 20.64 2.78
C LEU A 86 -1.81 19.95 2.19
N ILE A 87 -0.80 19.72 3.03
CA ILE A 87 0.40 18.94 2.72
C ILE A 87 0.54 17.88 3.82
N ASP A 88 0.83 16.65 3.41
CA ASP A 88 1.12 15.53 4.30
C ASP A 88 2.27 14.68 3.72
N GLN A 89 2.93 13.88 4.55
CA GLN A 89 3.98 12.91 4.16
C GLN A 89 5.13 13.51 3.31
N LEU A 90 5.62 14.69 3.71
CA LEU A 90 6.79 15.30 3.06
C LEU A 90 8.05 14.48 3.36
N SER A 91 8.72 14.00 2.30
CA SER A 91 10.02 13.33 2.40
C SER A 91 11.07 13.98 1.49
N LEU A 92 12.31 13.98 1.97
CA LEU A 92 13.50 14.37 1.21
C LEU A 92 14.53 13.26 1.35
N VAL A 93 15.00 12.74 0.23
CA VAL A 93 16.02 11.68 0.17
C VAL A 93 17.18 12.13 -0.71
N GLU A 94 18.37 11.61 -0.43
CA GLU A 94 19.61 12.03 -1.11
C GLU A 94 19.94 11.20 -2.36
N TRP A 95 19.00 10.37 -2.83
CA TRP A 95 19.12 9.61 -4.07
C TRP A 95 17.87 9.73 -4.93
N ALA A 96 18.02 9.53 -6.23
CA ALA A 96 16.88 9.43 -7.13
C ALA A 96 16.19 8.08 -6.92
N LYS A 97 14.98 8.09 -6.34
CA LYS A 97 14.14 6.90 -6.27
C LYS A 97 13.85 6.35 -7.66
N SER A 98 13.88 5.03 -7.79
CA SER A 98 13.44 4.30 -8.97
C SER A 98 11.93 4.43 -9.18
N THR A 99 11.46 4.18 -10.41
CA THR A 99 10.02 4.17 -10.71
C THR A 99 9.24 3.20 -9.83
N SER A 100 9.82 2.05 -9.47
CA SER A 100 9.18 1.08 -8.56
C SER A 100 9.07 1.56 -7.12
N GLU A 101 10.09 2.24 -6.59
CA GLU A 101 10.02 2.84 -5.24
C GLU A 101 8.95 3.93 -5.19
N ILE A 102 8.90 4.78 -6.22
CA ILE A 102 7.93 5.88 -6.32
C ILE A 102 6.50 5.33 -6.47
N LEU A 103 6.31 4.26 -7.26
CA LEU A 103 5.02 3.59 -7.36
C LEU A 103 4.61 2.96 -6.02
N ASN A 104 5.56 2.37 -5.28
CA ASN A 104 5.30 1.82 -3.96
C ASN A 104 4.88 2.92 -2.97
N ASP A 105 5.57 4.06 -2.94
CA ASP A 105 5.19 5.22 -2.12
C ASP A 105 3.75 5.67 -2.42
N ALA A 106 3.34 5.63 -3.70
CA ALA A 106 2.01 6.07 -4.14
C ALA A 106 0.88 5.07 -3.87
N THR A 107 1.21 3.78 -3.76
CA THR A 107 0.20 2.71 -3.78
C THR A 107 0.17 1.88 -2.50
N LEU A 108 1.18 2.00 -1.63
CA LEU A 108 1.20 1.33 -0.34
C LEU A 108 0.07 1.87 0.55
N VAL A 109 -0.85 0.99 0.94
CA VAL A 109 -1.99 1.36 1.79
C VAL A 109 -1.65 1.21 3.27
N SER A 110 -1.02 0.11 3.66
CA SER A 110 -0.57 -0.13 5.04
C SER A 110 0.53 -1.17 5.06
N TRP A 111 1.43 -1.09 6.04
CA TRP A 111 2.48 -2.07 6.28
C TRP A 111 2.68 -2.31 7.77
N TYR A 112 2.58 -3.57 8.19
CA TYR A 112 2.81 -3.99 9.57
C TYR A 112 4.03 -4.90 9.61
N SER A 113 5.15 -4.40 10.16
CA SER A 113 6.39 -5.18 10.24
C SER A 113 6.34 -6.24 11.34
N PHE A 114 5.63 -5.97 12.44
CA PHE A 114 5.68 -6.72 13.70
C PHE A 114 7.05 -6.77 14.39
N ASP A 115 8.05 -6.10 13.82
CA ASP A 115 9.34 -5.86 14.44
C ASP A 115 9.18 -4.98 15.69
N ASN A 116 10.11 -5.15 16.64
CA ASN A 116 10.14 -4.37 17.88
C ASN A 116 8.83 -4.41 18.67
N ASN A 117 8.10 -5.52 18.58
CA ASN A 117 6.82 -5.75 19.25
C ASN A 117 5.76 -4.68 18.93
N SER A 118 5.75 -4.17 17.69
CA SER A 118 4.83 -3.12 17.26
C SER A 118 3.70 -3.64 16.38
N THR A 119 2.49 -3.12 16.59
CA THR A 119 1.34 -3.30 15.68
C THR A 119 1.02 -2.02 14.90
N GLN A 120 1.93 -1.04 14.93
CA GLN A 120 1.77 0.20 14.22
C GLN A 120 1.80 -0.04 12.71
N ASP A 121 0.99 0.74 12.00
CA ASP A 121 1.10 0.86 10.56
C ASP A 121 2.33 1.73 10.26
N PHE A 122 3.33 1.14 9.64
CA PHE A 122 4.53 1.81 9.13
C PHE A 122 4.31 2.35 7.70
N GLY A 123 3.12 2.15 7.13
CA GLY A 123 2.67 2.79 5.90
C GLY A 123 2.21 4.24 6.14
N PRO A 124 1.77 4.92 5.07
CA PRO A 124 1.53 6.36 5.10
C PRO A 124 0.20 6.77 5.77
N ASN A 125 -0.70 5.82 6.06
CA ASN A 125 -2.10 6.10 6.39
C ASN A 125 -2.47 5.90 7.87
N GLU A 126 -1.50 5.51 8.71
CA GLU A 126 -1.70 5.24 10.15
C GLU A 126 -2.93 4.37 10.48
N ILE A 127 -3.20 3.35 9.65
CA ILE A 127 -4.48 2.64 9.69
C ILE A 127 -4.71 1.98 11.06
N ASN A 128 -5.94 2.16 11.58
CA ASN A 128 -6.40 1.67 12.88
C ASN A 128 -6.21 0.17 13.05
N LYS A 129 -5.76 -0.25 14.23
CA LYS A 129 -5.36 -1.63 14.53
C LYS A 129 -5.87 -2.11 15.89
N ILE A 130 -6.17 -3.40 15.98
CA ILE A 130 -6.54 -4.10 17.21
C ILE A 130 -5.86 -5.47 17.20
N SER A 131 -5.22 -5.85 18.30
CA SER A 131 -4.70 -7.21 18.51
C SER A 131 -5.31 -7.83 19.75
N ILE A 132 -5.85 -9.04 19.63
CA ILE A 132 -6.46 -9.78 20.73
C ILE A 132 -5.81 -11.15 20.84
N ASN A 133 -5.47 -11.53 22.08
CA ASN A 133 -4.83 -12.82 22.40
C ASN A 133 -3.57 -13.12 21.58
N THR A 134 -2.83 -12.07 21.18
CA THR A 134 -1.58 -12.19 20.42
C THR A 134 -0.37 -12.07 21.35
N THR A 135 0.76 -12.60 20.94
CA THR A 135 2.06 -12.37 21.60
C THR A 135 3.11 -12.07 20.53
N PHE A 136 4.19 -11.39 20.89
CA PHE A 136 5.32 -11.22 19.98
C PHE A 136 6.41 -12.25 20.27
N GLU A 137 6.96 -12.83 19.22
CA GLU A 137 8.08 -13.78 19.29
C GLU A 137 8.99 -13.56 18.09
N ASN A 138 10.30 -13.37 18.32
CA ASN A 138 11.29 -13.19 17.25
C ASN A 138 10.89 -12.18 16.17
N ASN A 139 10.46 -10.97 16.59
CA ASN A 139 9.98 -9.91 15.69
C ASN A 139 8.80 -10.33 14.80
N SER A 140 7.97 -11.26 15.27
CA SER A 140 6.77 -11.70 14.58
C SER A 140 5.57 -11.73 15.52
N LEU A 141 4.38 -11.65 14.94
CA LEU A 141 3.13 -11.76 15.68
C LEU A 141 2.69 -13.23 15.77
N LEU A 142 2.68 -13.78 16.98
CA LEU A 142 2.23 -15.12 17.27
C LEU A 142 0.72 -15.14 17.53
N LEU A 143 0.01 -16.00 16.78
CA LEU A 143 -1.45 -16.16 16.81
C LEU A 143 -1.85 -17.60 17.18
N ASN A 144 -1.40 -18.11 18.33
CA ASN A 144 -1.56 -19.53 18.71
C ASN A 144 -2.61 -19.80 19.80
N LYS A 145 -3.42 -18.81 20.16
CA LYS A 145 -4.46 -18.93 21.20
C LYS A 145 -5.86 -18.96 20.57
N ILE A 146 -6.83 -19.44 21.34
CA ILE A 146 -8.26 -19.36 20.96
C ILE A 146 -8.64 -17.88 20.81
N LYS A 147 -9.33 -17.54 19.72
CA LYS A 147 -9.70 -16.16 19.37
C LYS A 147 -8.48 -15.23 19.29
N SER A 148 -7.36 -15.70 18.75
CA SER A 148 -6.16 -14.90 18.54
C SER A 148 -6.18 -14.27 17.15
N TYR A 149 -6.20 -12.94 17.10
CA TYR A 149 -6.26 -12.21 15.85
C TYR A 149 -5.63 -10.83 15.91
N PHE A 150 -5.20 -10.36 14.74
CA PHE A 150 -4.91 -8.96 14.45
C PHE A 150 -5.96 -8.43 13.47
N GLN A 151 -6.45 -7.22 13.72
CA GLN A 151 -7.43 -6.55 12.88
C GLN A 151 -6.96 -5.16 12.51
N SER A 152 -7.17 -4.80 11.25
CA SER A 152 -6.98 -3.45 10.75
C SER A 152 -8.22 -2.99 10.00
N SER A 153 -8.67 -1.75 10.22
CA SER A 153 -9.97 -1.25 9.73
C SER A 153 -9.83 0.08 9.01
N ASN A 154 -10.85 0.44 8.22
CA ASN A 154 -10.94 1.64 7.38
C ASN A 154 -10.23 1.53 6.02
N PHE A 155 -10.17 0.34 5.44
CA PHE A 155 -9.74 0.16 4.05
C PHE A 155 -10.83 0.63 3.07
N VAL A 156 -10.89 1.94 2.82
CA VAL A 156 -11.92 2.57 1.97
C VAL A 156 -11.87 2.07 0.53
N LEU A 157 -10.68 2.06 -0.07
CA LEU A 157 -10.52 1.68 -1.48
C LEU A 157 -10.85 0.23 -1.74
N LEU A 158 -10.55 -0.65 -0.77
CA LEU A 158 -10.89 -2.05 -0.84
C LEU A 158 -12.41 -2.26 -0.78
N GLY A 159 -13.16 -1.30 -0.24
CA GLY A 159 -14.62 -1.29 -0.28
C GLY A 159 -15.25 -1.05 -1.65
N ILE A 160 -14.45 -0.75 -2.68
CA ILE A 160 -14.92 -0.40 -4.03
C ILE A 160 -14.87 -1.65 -4.91
N ASP A 161 -15.97 -1.89 -5.64
CA ASP A 161 -16.06 -2.99 -6.60
C ASP A 161 -14.92 -2.95 -7.63
N ASN A 162 -14.38 -4.12 -7.94
CA ASN A 162 -13.31 -4.31 -8.91
C ASN A 162 -12.04 -3.49 -8.65
N ARG A 163 -11.84 -3.00 -7.41
CA ARG A 163 -10.58 -2.35 -7.01
C ARG A 163 -9.41 -3.32 -7.09
N LEU A 164 -8.36 -2.92 -7.79
CA LEU A 164 -7.07 -3.62 -7.78
C LEU A 164 -6.50 -3.66 -6.35
N TYR A 165 -6.06 -4.84 -5.92
CA TYR A 165 -5.41 -5.00 -4.63
C TYR A 165 -4.27 -6.01 -4.69
N SER A 166 -3.40 -5.95 -3.68
CA SER A 166 -2.39 -6.97 -3.42
C SER A 166 -2.19 -7.13 -1.92
N PHE A 167 -2.06 -8.38 -1.47
CA PHE A 167 -1.67 -8.75 -0.12
C PHE A 167 -0.36 -9.52 -0.20
N SER A 168 0.58 -9.18 0.67
CA SER A 168 1.87 -9.86 0.80
C SER A 168 2.12 -10.13 2.27
N ILE A 169 2.38 -11.39 2.61
CA ILE A 169 2.59 -11.82 3.99
C ILE A 169 3.66 -12.89 4.07
N TRP A 170 4.49 -12.83 5.12
CA TRP A 170 5.32 -13.94 5.55
C TRP A 170 4.59 -14.71 6.65
N ILE A 171 4.53 -16.03 6.53
CA ILE A 171 3.95 -16.91 7.56
C ILE A 171 4.91 -18.04 7.93
N ASN A 172 4.83 -18.49 9.18
CA ASN A 172 5.53 -19.68 9.66
C ASN A 172 4.55 -20.53 10.50
N PRO A 173 3.72 -21.37 9.85
CA PRO A 173 2.65 -22.09 10.53
C PRO A 173 3.19 -23.24 11.39
N PHE A 174 2.67 -23.41 12.60
CA PHE A 174 2.95 -24.60 13.44
C PHE A 174 1.98 -25.74 13.17
N GLN A 175 0.81 -25.40 12.62
CA GLN A 175 -0.25 -26.32 12.22
C GLN A 175 -0.82 -25.80 10.91
N THR A 176 -1.15 -26.71 10.01
CA THR A 176 -1.82 -26.41 8.73
C THR A 176 -3.33 -26.59 8.82
N ASN A 177 -3.84 -27.27 9.86
CA ASN A 177 -5.28 -27.55 9.97
C ASN A 177 -6.06 -26.34 10.51
N GLY A 178 -7.05 -25.88 9.74
CA GLY A 178 -8.19 -25.13 10.28
C GLY A 178 -7.97 -23.70 10.77
N THR A 179 -7.31 -22.81 10.00
CA THR A 179 -7.31 -21.36 10.30
C THR A 179 -7.56 -20.50 9.07
N ILE A 180 -8.41 -19.47 9.22
CA ILE A 180 -8.58 -18.39 8.24
C ILE A 180 -7.42 -17.42 8.44
N ILE A 181 -6.59 -17.23 7.42
CA ILE A 181 -5.38 -16.40 7.54
C ILE A 181 -5.73 -14.94 7.29
N LEU A 182 -6.60 -14.68 6.33
CA LEU A 182 -6.97 -13.34 5.94
C LEU A 182 -8.42 -13.35 5.47
N TYR A 183 -9.30 -12.66 6.18
CA TYR A 183 -10.64 -12.39 5.68
C TYR A 183 -11.02 -10.93 5.87
N ILE A 184 -11.99 -10.53 5.07
CA ILE A 184 -12.52 -9.18 5.04
C ILE A 184 -14.00 -9.22 5.37
N PHE A 185 -14.48 -8.26 6.15
CA PHE A 185 -15.90 -8.11 6.45
C PHE A 185 -16.35 -6.65 6.44
N GLN A 186 -17.63 -6.46 6.17
CA GLN A 186 -18.30 -5.18 6.33
C GLN A 186 -18.80 -5.02 7.77
N ASN A 187 -18.45 -3.89 8.38
CA ASN A 187 -18.96 -3.53 9.71
C ASN A 187 -20.35 -2.87 9.57
N SER A 188 -21.37 -3.66 9.23
CA SER A 188 -22.77 -3.18 9.17
C SER A 188 -23.56 -3.63 10.41
N SER A 189 -24.47 -2.75 10.85
CA SER A 189 -25.46 -3.02 11.91
C SER A 189 -26.67 -3.83 11.41
N ILE A 190 -26.70 -4.16 10.11
CA ILE A 190 -27.81 -4.83 9.43
C ILE A 190 -27.42 -6.30 9.24
N ASN A 191 -28.39 -7.22 9.34
CA ASN A 191 -28.23 -8.69 9.34
C ASN A 191 -27.59 -9.32 8.07
N THR A 192 -26.93 -8.55 7.21
CA THR A 192 -26.18 -9.02 6.05
C THR A 192 -24.72 -8.63 6.21
N LYS A 193 -24.02 -9.38 7.06
CA LYS A 193 -22.56 -9.33 7.12
C LYS A 193 -22.04 -10.29 6.05
N TRP A 194 -21.40 -9.74 5.03
CA TRP A 194 -20.68 -10.54 4.07
C TRP A 194 -19.21 -10.59 4.50
N CYS A 195 -18.60 -11.77 4.32
CA CYS A 195 -17.18 -11.92 4.50
C CYS A 195 -16.56 -12.72 3.36
N LEU A 196 -15.33 -12.35 3.01
CA LEU A 196 -14.56 -12.98 1.95
C LEU A 196 -13.23 -13.47 2.54
N SER A 197 -12.96 -14.76 2.41
CA SER A 197 -11.67 -15.33 2.78
C SER A 197 -10.71 -15.21 1.61
N PHE A 198 -9.65 -14.42 1.80
CA PHE A 198 -8.59 -14.23 0.82
C PHE A 198 -7.62 -15.41 0.90
N LEU A 199 -7.17 -15.75 2.11
CA LEU A 199 -6.25 -16.87 2.32
C LEU A 199 -6.78 -17.79 3.43
N ARG A 200 -6.89 -19.09 3.11
CA ARG A 200 -7.36 -20.12 4.04
C ARG A 200 -6.67 -21.46 3.79
N PHE A 201 -6.37 -22.17 4.86
CA PHE A 201 -5.99 -23.58 4.79
C PHE A 201 -7.20 -24.48 4.49
N ASN A 202 -7.05 -25.39 3.53
CA ASN A 202 -8.04 -26.38 3.13
C ASN A 202 -7.32 -27.56 2.44
N THR A 203 -8.06 -28.52 1.90
CA THR A 203 -7.56 -29.67 1.13
C THR A 203 -7.13 -29.35 -0.31
N GLN A 204 -7.19 -28.09 -0.74
CA GLN A 204 -6.85 -27.64 -2.09
C GLN A 204 -5.77 -26.55 -2.03
N GLY A 205 -4.86 -26.50 -3.01
CA GLY A 205 -3.86 -25.44 -3.15
C GLY A 205 -2.41 -25.92 -3.08
N PRO A 206 -1.42 -25.01 -2.97
CA PRO A 206 -0.03 -25.41 -2.77
C PRO A 206 0.16 -25.99 -1.37
N TYR A 207 1.00 -27.01 -1.26
CA TYR A 207 1.49 -27.48 0.04
C TYR A 207 2.46 -26.46 0.63
N ILE A 208 2.29 -26.15 1.90
CA ILE A 208 3.28 -25.38 2.67
C ILE A 208 3.77 -26.19 3.86
N LEU A 209 5.05 -26.04 4.20
CA LEU A 209 5.65 -26.77 5.31
C LEU A 209 5.39 -26.03 6.63
N THR A 210 5.16 -26.81 7.69
CA THR A 210 5.16 -26.26 9.05
C THR A 210 6.57 -25.88 9.47
N TYR A 211 6.67 -24.95 10.44
CA TYR A 211 7.94 -24.47 10.99
C TYR A 211 8.91 -23.87 9.97
N THR A 212 8.38 -23.46 8.80
CA THR A 212 9.15 -22.85 7.71
C THR A 212 8.53 -21.53 7.29
N TRP A 213 9.34 -20.47 7.26
CA TRP A 213 8.91 -19.18 6.71
C TRP A 213 8.59 -19.31 5.22
N THR A 214 7.35 -18.96 4.88
CA THR A 214 6.82 -18.97 3.52
C THR A 214 6.26 -17.59 3.18
N HIS A 215 6.67 -17.05 2.04
CA HIS A 215 6.13 -15.81 1.52
C HIS A 215 4.94 -16.10 0.62
N ILE A 216 3.83 -15.41 0.86
CA ILE A 216 2.58 -15.58 0.12
C ILE A 216 2.14 -14.22 -0.37
N VAL A 217 1.85 -14.14 -1.68
CA VAL A 217 1.30 -12.94 -2.30
C VAL A 217 0.03 -13.30 -3.05
N GLN A 218 -1.05 -12.59 -2.75
CA GLN A 218 -2.27 -12.62 -3.53
C GLN A 218 -2.46 -11.27 -4.23
N THR A 219 -2.76 -11.28 -5.52
CA THR A 219 -3.11 -10.07 -6.28
C THR A 219 -4.47 -10.26 -6.95
N TYR A 220 -5.14 -9.15 -7.28
CA TYR A 220 -6.40 -9.17 -8.01
C TYR A 220 -6.50 -8.04 -9.04
N SER A 221 -7.08 -8.39 -10.19
CA SER A 221 -7.64 -7.43 -11.15
C SER A 221 -8.85 -8.04 -11.85
N SER A 222 -9.78 -7.21 -12.32
CA SER A 222 -10.91 -7.70 -13.12
C SER A 222 -10.50 -8.31 -14.47
N ILE A 223 -9.29 -7.97 -14.97
CA ILE A 223 -8.76 -8.46 -16.24
C ILE A 223 -8.06 -9.81 -16.07
N ASN A 224 -7.26 -9.99 -15.02
CA ASN A 224 -6.46 -11.20 -14.81
C ASN A 224 -7.03 -12.14 -13.73
N GLY A 225 -8.11 -11.76 -13.05
CA GLY A 225 -8.62 -12.48 -11.90
C GLY A 225 -7.69 -12.37 -10.69
N VAL A 226 -7.69 -13.41 -9.85
CA VAL A 226 -6.86 -13.53 -8.65
C VAL A 226 -5.63 -14.40 -8.94
N SER A 227 -4.44 -13.89 -8.64
CA SER A 227 -3.19 -14.64 -8.74
C SER A 227 -2.61 -14.93 -7.37
N LEU A 228 -2.09 -16.14 -7.18
CA LEU A 228 -1.37 -16.58 -5.99
C LEU A 228 0.11 -16.82 -6.35
N ASN A 229 1.02 -16.19 -5.62
CA ASN A 229 2.46 -16.42 -5.72
C ASN A 229 2.97 -16.93 -4.37
N ILE A 230 3.87 -17.91 -4.42
CA ILE A 230 4.50 -18.52 -3.24
C ILE A 230 6.02 -18.40 -3.41
N ASN A 231 6.72 -17.84 -2.42
CA ASN A 231 8.17 -17.66 -2.42
C ASN A 231 8.69 -17.00 -3.72
N GLY A 232 7.99 -15.95 -4.17
CA GLY A 232 8.32 -15.19 -5.38
C GLY A 232 7.98 -15.87 -6.71
N SER A 233 7.39 -17.06 -6.71
CA SER A 233 6.98 -17.78 -7.93
C SER A 233 5.45 -17.83 -8.07
N LEU A 234 4.94 -17.60 -9.28
CA LEU A 234 3.52 -17.74 -9.58
C LEU A 234 3.09 -19.21 -9.40
N PHE A 235 2.11 -19.44 -8.52
CA PHE A 235 1.51 -20.76 -8.33
C PHE A 235 0.34 -20.98 -9.29
N ASN A 236 -0.64 -20.06 -9.25
CA ASN A 236 -1.82 -20.16 -10.11
C ASN A 236 -2.50 -18.79 -10.28
N THR A 237 -3.35 -18.66 -11.30
CA THR A 237 -4.22 -17.51 -11.54
C THR A 237 -5.61 -17.99 -11.92
N SER A 238 -6.65 -17.38 -11.36
CA SER A 238 -8.03 -17.68 -11.73
C SER A 238 -8.37 -17.15 -13.12
N SER A 239 -9.53 -17.55 -13.65
CA SER A 239 -10.13 -16.78 -14.74
C SER A 239 -10.46 -15.35 -14.28
N PRO A 240 -10.65 -14.40 -15.21
CA PRO A 240 -11.22 -13.10 -14.90
C PRO A 240 -12.50 -13.27 -14.09
N CYS A 241 -12.65 -12.49 -13.03
CA CYS A 241 -13.80 -12.52 -12.13
C CYS A 241 -14.04 -11.14 -11.54
N ASP A 242 -15.27 -10.90 -11.09
CA ASP A 242 -15.63 -9.68 -10.40
C ASP A 242 -15.34 -9.78 -8.89
N TYR A 243 -14.88 -8.67 -8.33
CA TYR A 243 -14.72 -8.44 -6.91
C TYR A 243 -15.78 -7.45 -6.46
N HIS A 244 -16.54 -7.83 -5.43
CA HIS A 244 -17.53 -6.97 -4.82
C HIS A 244 -17.02 -6.46 -3.47
N GLY A 245 -16.79 -5.14 -3.36
CA GLY A 245 -16.21 -4.47 -2.20
C GLY A 245 -17.25 -4.01 -1.17
N GLY A 246 -18.54 -4.20 -1.42
CA GLY A 246 -19.62 -3.90 -0.46
C GLY A 246 -19.87 -2.41 -0.18
N ASN A 247 -19.21 -1.51 -0.92
CA ASN A 247 -19.42 -0.05 -0.92
C ASN A 247 -19.23 0.65 0.44
N THR A 248 -18.48 0.04 1.35
CA THR A 248 -18.13 0.61 2.65
C THR A 248 -16.68 0.28 3.01
N PRO A 249 -16.02 1.06 3.87
CA PRO A 249 -14.68 0.72 4.34
C PRO A 249 -14.65 -0.66 4.97
N LEU A 250 -13.62 -1.44 4.62
CA LEU A 250 -13.51 -2.82 5.05
C LEU A 250 -12.52 -3.01 6.20
N THR A 251 -12.71 -4.11 6.94
CA THR A 251 -11.80 -4.56 7.99
C THR A 251 -11.11 -5.84 7.55
N ILE A 252 -9.79 -5.85 7.63
CA ILE A 252 -8.92 -7.00 7.43
C ILE A 252 -8.67 -7.67 8.78
N THR A 253 -8.80 -8.99 8.82
CA THR A 253 -8.47 -9.80 10.01
C THR A 253 -7.45 -10.88 9.67
N LEU A 254 -6.40 -10.96 10.47
CA LEU A 254 -5.43 -12.04 10.46
C LEU A 254 -5.65 -12.97 11.67
N GLY A 255 -5.77 -14.27 11.42
CA GLY A 255 -5.92 -15.30 12.45
C GLY A 255 -7.36 -15.70 12.78
N SER A 256 -7.53 -16.31 13.95
CA SER A 256 -8.79 -16.86 14.41
C SER A 256 -9.65 -15.78 15.05
N TYR A 257 -10.54 -15.17 14.28
CA TYR A 257 -11.64 -14.36 14.81
C TYR A 257 -12.93 -15.17 14.73
N ILE A 258 -13.43 -15.59 15.89
CA ILE A 258 -14.69 -16.33 15.97
C ILE A 258 -15.80 -15.33 16.27
N TYR A 259 -16.41 -14.77 15.23
CA TYR A 259 -17.83 -14.39 15.31
C TYR A 259 -18.65 -15.66 15.08
N ASN A 260 -19.82 -15.78 15.72
CA ASN A 260 -20.64 -17.00 15.78
C ASN A 260 -20.54 -17.91 14.54
N ILE A 261 -20.20 -19.17 14.82
CA ILE A 261 -19.87 -20.34 13.96
C ILE A 261 -20.82 -20.67 12.77
N ASN A 262 -21.79 -19.82 12.44
CA ASN A 262 -22.78 -20.10 11.40
C ASN A 262 -22.63 -19.23 10.13
N GLU A 263 -21.70 -18.27 10.08
CA GLU A 263 -21.41 -17.50 8.86
C GLU A 263 -20.23 -18.13 8.11
N THR A 264 -20.53 -18.75 6.96
CA THR A 264 -19.49 -19.22 6.03
C THR A 264 -19.06 -18.05 5.17
N CYS A 265 -17.81 -17.61 5.30
CA CYS A 265 -17.24 -16.67 4.34
C CYS A 265 -17.08 -17.35 2.99
N SER A 266 -17.45 -16.65 1.92
CA SER A 266 -17.13 -17.09 0.56
C SER A 266 -15.61 -17.22 0.43
N ASN A 267 -15.12 -18.34 -0.11
CA ASN A 267 -13.68 -18.62 -0.21
C ASN A 267 -13.18 -18.27 -1.60
N PHE A 268 -12.07 -17.54 -1.69
CA PHE A 268 -11.44 -17.18 -2.96
C PHE A 268 -10.17 -17.98 -3.27
N VAL A 269 -9.34 -18.29 -2.27
CA VAL A 269 -8.08 -19.03 -2.46
C VAL A 269 -7.85 -20.02 -1.31
N PHE A 270 -7.34 -21.20 -1.66
CA PHE A 270 -7.01 -22.27 -0.73
C PHE A 270 -5.50 -22.58 -0.72
N ILE A 271 -4.98 -22.97 0.44
CA ILE A 271 -3.64 -23.54 0.65
C ILE A 271 -3.80 -24.93 1.23
N GLN A 272 -3.03 -25.90 0.73
CA GLN A 272 -3.26 -27.32 1.06
C GLN A 272 -2.73 -27.70 2.46
N GLU A 273 -3.56 -28.42 3.21
CA GLU A 273 -3.22 -29.08 4.49
C GLU A 273 -2.30 -30.30 4.26
N ASN A 274 -1.45 -30.59 5.26
CA ASN A 274 -0.60 -31.79 5.31
C ASN A 274 -1.20 -32.82 6.25
#